data_AF-A0A0Q5L3V6-F1
#
_entry.id   AF-A0A0Q5L3V6-F1
#
_cell.length_a   1.000
_cell.length_b   1.000
_cell.length_c   1.000
_cell.angle_alpha   90.00
_cell.angle_beta   90.00
_cell.angle_gamma   90.00
#
_symmetry.space_group_name_H-M   'P 1'
#
loop_
_entity.id
_entity.type
_entity.pdbx_description
1 polymer ?
#
loop_
_entity_poly.entity_id
_entity_poly.type
_entity_poly.pdbx_seq_one_letter_code
_entity_poly.pdbx_strand_id
1 'polypeptide(L)'
;MASPLLLTTAPLPAGPDQGWPEAAPVSASALAVAGGLLAPHDGGPAADLREQPERWALLQVMSGALRRDVPMLAWGSGAALVARALGARVHAGRPDWTDWAEPPTGARVHTWVSHAGDRRALHWEVERVTAWAGTQLPPALLAAFLARLDTQRSRRPASPLEAVGGEAALRAVLSDFYARAALDPLLGPVFAAHVGDWPAHLDHVTAFWVTMLGGTGADGGPTWRGNLNTVHTGLGIRAEHLARWLVLFGEAAHAHLPTEAAELLTARAGAMGARLGAAGRRS
;
A
#
# COMPACT_ATOMS: atom_id res chain seq x y z
N MET A 1 2.75 16.47 20.28
CA MET A 1 2.41 15.52 19.19
C MET A 1 3.52 15.59 18.16
N ALA A 2 4.06 14.46 17.69
CA ALA A 2 5.07 14.48 16.62
C ALA A 2 4.47 15.03 15.32
N SER A 3 5.25 15.84 14.59
CA SER A 3 4.88 16.34 13.26
C SER A 3 4.66 15.17 12.30
N PRO A 4 3.68 15.25 11.39
CA PRO A 4 3.46 14.21 10.39
C PRO A 4 4.72 14.04 9.53
N LEU A 5 5.14 12.79 9.29
CA LEU A 5 6.23 12.50 8.36
C LEU A 5 5.85 12.95 6.96
N LEU A 6 6.51 13.98 6.46
CA LEU A 6 6.36 14.44 5.08
C LEU A 6 7.39 13.75 4.19
N LEU A 7 6.92 13.26 3.04
CA LEU A 7 7.78 12.73 2.00
C LEU A 7 7.83 13.69 0.81
N THR A 8 8.91 13.62 0.02
CA THR A 8 9.04 14.34 -1.24
C THR A 8 9.55 13.46 -2.37
N THR A 9 8.98 13.59 -3.57
CA THR A 9 9.41 12.81 -4.76
C THR A 9 10.71 13.30 -5.38
N ALA A 10 11.09 14.56 -5.14
CA ALA A 10 12.35 15.15 -5.57
C ALA A 10 12.77 16.26 -4.57
N PRO A 11 14.01 16.78 -4.63
CA PRO A 11 14.43 17.88 -3.77
C PRO A 11 13.49 19.08 -3.86
N LEU A 12 13.13 19.65 -2.71
CA LEU A 12 12.32 20.87 -2.69
C LEU A 12 13.14 22.05 -3.22
N PRO A 13 12.56 22.93 -4.04
CA PRO A 13 13.31 24.01 -4.67
C PRO A 13 13.84 24.99 -3.64
N ALA A 14 15.12 25.38 -3.77
CA ALA A 14 15.71 26.44 -2.96
C ALA A 14 15.05 27.78 -3.30
N GLY A 15 14.51 28.47 -2.30
CA GLY A 15 13.90 29.78 -2.46
C GLY A 15 14.16 30.65 -1.23
N PRO A 16 14.48 31.94 -1.40
CA PRO A 16 14.90 32.80 -0.29
C PRO A 16 13.81 33.03 0.77
N ASP A 17 12.53 32.88 0.43
CA ASP A 17 11.38 33.21 1.30
C ASP A 17 10.40 32.04 1.54
N GLN A 18 10.65 30.87 0.96
CA GLN A 18 9.72 29.73 1.06
C GLN A 18 10.20 28.78 2.15
N GLY A 19 9.68 28.95 3.37
CA GLY A 19 9.95 28.09 4.53
C GLY A 19 9.39 26.68 4.34
N TRP A 20 10.04 25.89 3.49
CA TRP A 20 9.67 24.51 3.23
C TRP A 20 9.72 23.67 4.50
N PRO A 21 8.74 22.76 4.71
CA PRO A 21 8.80 21.84 5.83
C PRO A 21 9.93 20.83 5.64
N GLU A 22 10.40 20.26 6.74
CA GLU A 22 11.27 19.08 6.69
C GLU A 22 10.54 17.92 6.00
N ALA A 23 11.13 17.40 4.93
CA ALA A 23 10.56 16.30 4.16
C ALA A 23 11.66 15.30 3.78
N ALA A 24 11.39 14.01 3.98
CA ALA A 24 12.30 12.94 3.62
C ALA A 24 12.08 12.46 2.18
N PRO A 25 13.10 11.93 1.48
CA PRO A 25 12.91 11.27 0.20
C PRO A 25 11.94 10.08 0.30
N VAL A 26 11.19 9.83 -0.76
CA VAL A 26 10.27 8.69 -0.84
C VAL A 26 11.00 7.34 -0.77
N SER A 27 10.42 6.40 -0.02
CA SER A 27 10.76 4.98 -0.04
C SER A 27 9.50 4.14 0.20
N ALA A 28 9.52 2.86 -0.17
CA ALA A 28 8.37 1.98 0.02
C ALA A 28 7.97 1.86 1.51
N SER A 29 8.96 1.74 2.40
CA SER A 29 8.74 1.66 3.85
C SER A 29 8.28 3.00 4.44
N ALA A 30 8.84 4.12 3.97
CA ALA A 30 8.44 5.44 4.44
C ALA A 30 7.02 5.79 4.01
N LEU A 31 6.58 5.36 2.83
CA LEU A 31 5.25 5.64 2.30
C LEU A 31 4.14 5.00 3.16
N ALA A 32 4.39 3.82 3.74
CA ALA A 32 3.46 3.16 4.65
C ALA A 32 3.18 4.00 5.91
N VAL A 33 4.16 4.83 6.31
CA VAL A 33 4.07 5.68 7.51
C VAL A 33 3.99 7.18 7.19
N ALA A 34 3.77 7.56 5.93
CA ALA A 34 3.75 8.96 5.47
C ALA A 34 2.48 9.71 5.91
N GLY A 35 2.65 10.89 6.51
CA GLY A 35 1.56 11.81 6.85
C GLY A 35 1.11 12.66 5.66
N GLY A 36 1.99 12.87 4.69
CA GLY A 36 1.69 13.55 3.42
C GLY A 36 2.84 13.39 2.43
N LEU A 37 2.56 13.65 1.15
CA LEU A 37 3.53 13.55 0.07
C LEU A 37 3.55 14.85 -0.76
N LEU A 38 4.72 15.46 -0.86
CA LEU A 38 5.01 16.56 -1.75
C LEU A 38 5.55 16.00 -3.08
N ALA A 39 4.95 16.43 -4.18
CA ALA A 39 5.35 16.04 -5.53
C ALA A 39 5.79 17.29 -6.32
N PRO A 40 7.01 17.79 -6.08
CA PRO A 40 7.52 18.98 -6.74
C PRO A 40 7.63 18.86 -8.25
N HIS A 41 7.70 20.02 -8.91
CA HIS A 41 8.23 20.11 -10.26
C HIS A 41 9.73 19.78 -10.26
N ASP A 42 10.13 18.83 -11.09
CA ASP A 42 11.49 18.31 -11.22
C ASP A 42 12.05 18.38 -12.65
N GLY A 43 11.34 19.05 -13.57
CA GLY A 43 11.74 19.17 -14.97
C GLY A 43 11.53 17.92 -15.84
N GLY A 44 11.19 16.76 -15.25
CA GLY A 44 11.05 15.50 -15.98
C GLY A 44 9.74 15.40 -16.79
N PRO A 45 9.71 14.53 -17.82
CA PRO A 45 8.53 14.34 -18.68
C PRO A 45 7.40 13.61 -17.93
N ALA A 46 6.15 13.95 -18.20
CA ALA A 46 4.96 13.27 -17.65
C ALA A 46 4.05 12.69 -18.74
N ALA A 47 4.15 13.19 -19.97
CA ALA A 47 3.35 12.75 -21.12
C ALA A 47 3.92 11.47 -21.74
N ASP A 48 5.21 11.48 -22.10
CA ASP A 48 5.91 10.33 -22.66
C ASP A 48 6.85 9.72 -21.63
N LEU A 49 6.52 8.50 -21.18
CA LEU A 49 7.29 7.75 -20.19
C LEU A 49 8.01 6.56 -20.83
N ARG A 50 8.01 6.45 -22.17
CA ARG A 50 8.76 5.41 -22.87
C ARG A 50 10.24 5.61 -22.58
N GLU A 51 10.90 4.54 -22.15
CA GLU A 51 12.33 4.55 -21.82
C GLU A 51 12.72 5.47 -20.65
N GLN A 52 11.76 5.84 -19.79
CA GLN A 52 11.97 6.70 -18.61
C GLN A 52 11.76 5.90 -17.29
N PRO A 53 12.70 5.02 -16.88
CA PRO A 53 12.51 4.13 -15.72
C PRO A 53 12.29 4.88 -14.40
N GLU A 54 12.98 6.01 -14.18
CA GLU A 54 12.78 6.87 -13.01
C GLU A 54 11.37 7.47 -12.96
N ARG A 55 10.78 7.81 -14.12
CA ARG A 55 9.40 8.32 -14.18
C ARG A 55 8.37 7.24 -13.88
N TRP A 56 8.62 6.00 -14.33
CA TRP A 56 7.82 4.85 -13.93
C TRP A 56 7.88 4.60 -12.42
N ALA A 57 9.07 4.68 -11.81
CA ALA A 57 9.22 4.54 -10.37
C ALA A 57 8.42 5.61 -9.60
N LEU A 58 8.50 6.88 -10.02
CA LEU A 58 7.69 7.96 -9.43
C LEU A 58 6.19 7.73 -9.58
N LEU A 59 5.74 7.28 -10.75
CA LEU A 59 4.33 6.96 -10.98
C LEU A 59 3.84 5.84 -10.06
N GLN A 60 4.69 4.83 -9.79
CA GLN A 60 4.38 3.76 -8.82
C GLN A 60 4.30 4.28 -7.38
N VAL A 61 5.19 5.19 -6.98
CA VAL A 61 5.14 5.85 -5.66
C VAL A 61 3.83 6.63 -5.51
N MET A 62 3.46 7.46 -6.49
CA MET A 62 2.21 8.23 -6.45
C MET A 62 0.99 7.31 -6.42
N SER A 63 0.97 6.27 -7.26
CA SER A 63 -0.11 5.27 -7.25
C SER A 63 -0.21 4.56 -5.89
N GLY A 64 0.92 4.26 -5.26
CA GLY A 64 0.98 3.68 -3.92
C GLY A 64 0.49 4.63 -2.82
N ALA A 65 0.71 5.93 -2.98
CA ALA A 65 0.23 6.98 -2.08
C ALA A 65 -1.29 7.13 -2.17
N LEU A 66 -1.83 7.16 -3.40
CA LEU A 66 -3.26 7.20 -3.69
C LEU A 66 -4.00 6.00 -3.07
N ARG A 67 -3.47 4.78 -3.24
CA ARG A 67 -4.07 3.58 -2.61
C ARG A 67 -4.12 3.64 -1.08
N ARG A 68 -3.19 4.37 -0.46
CA ARG A 68 -3.09 4.57 0.99
C ARG A 68 -3.86 5.78 1.50
N ASP A 69 -4.50 6.52 0.60
CA ASP A 69 -5.19 7.77 0.91
C ASP A 69 -4.25 8.82 1.53
N VAL A 70 -2.97 8.80 1.15
CA VAL A 70 -1.96 9.77 1.62
C VAL A 70 -2.27 11.13 0.99
N PRO A 71 -2.44 12.21 1.78
CA PRO A 71 -2.61 13.56 1.23
C PRO A 71 -1.43 13.94 0.35
N MET A 72 -1.73 14.48 -0.83
CA MET A 72 -0.72 14.88 -1.81
C MET A 72 -0.84 16.34 -2.20
N LEU A 73 0.30 17.03 -2.27
CA LEU A 73 0.44 18.32 -2.92
C LEU A 73 1.43 18.20 -4.07
N ALA A 74 0.94 18.39 -5.29
CA ALA A 74 1.73 18.22 -6.50
C ALA A 74 1.79 19.50 -7.34
N TRP A 75 2.92 19.77 -8.00
CA TRP A 75 2.99 20.90 -8.93
C TRP A 75 3.89 20.67 -10.15
N GLY A 76 3.66 21.44 -11.21
CA GLY A 76 4.34 21.31 -12.51
C GLY A 76 4.32 19.86 -13.03
N SER A 77 5.51 19.31 -13.31
CA SER A 77 5.67 17.91 -13.74
C SER A 77 5.13 16.89 -12.72
N GLY A 78 5.18 17.19 -11.42
CA GLY A 78 4.58 16.37 -10.37
C GLY A 78 3.05 16.36 -10.45
N ALA A 79 2.43 17.52 -10.73
CA ALA A 79 0.98 17.62 -10.93
C ALA A 79 0.50 16.83 -12.17
N ALA A 80 1.28 16.87 -13.26
CA ALA A 80 1.00 16.07 -14.45
C ALA A 80 1.12 14.56 -14.19
N LEU A 81 2.14 14.13 -13.44
CA LEU A 81 2.32 12.71 -13.07
C LEU A 81 1.20 12.19 -12.17
N VAL A 82 0.79 12.93 -11.13
CA VAL A 82 -0.29 12.46 -10.25
C VAL A 82 -1.63 12.42 -10.99
N ALA A 83 -1.89 13.36 -11.91
CA ALA A 83 -3.06 13.30 -12.77
C ALA A 83 -3.06 12.03 -13.63
N ARG A 84 -1.90 11.65 -14.17
CA ARG A 84 -1.72 10.37 -14.88
C ARG A 84 -2.04 9.17 -14.00
N ALA A 85 -1.56 9.17 -12.75
CA ALA A 85 -1.83 8.10 -11.79
C ALA A 85 -3.35 7.97 -11.49
N LEU A 86 -4.08 9.08 -11.57
CA LEU A 86 -5.53 9.16 -11.47
C LEU A 86 -6.25 8.85 -12.80
N GLY A 87 -5.52 8.45 -13.84
CA GLY A 87 -6.07 8.08 -15.15
C GLY A 87 -6.35 9.24 -16.09
N ALA A 88 -5.95 10.47 -15.76
CA ALA A 88 -6.13 11.62 -16.64
C ALA A 88 -5.16 11.56 -17.85
N ARG A 89 -5.59 12.12 -18.97
CA ARG A 89 -4.73 12.29 -20.14
C ARG A 89 -3.69 13.37 -19.86
N VAL A 90 -2.42 13.04 -20.13
CA VAL A 90 -1.30 13.98 -20.07
C VAL A 90 -0.84 14.32 -21.48
N HIS A 91 -0.63 15.59 -21.72
CA HIS A 91 -0.23 16.19 -22.98
C HIS A 91 1.18 16.74 -22.83
N ALA A 92 2.01 16.53 -23.87
CA ALA A 92 3.36 17.06 -23.90
C ALA A 92 3.34 18.59 -23.87
N GLY A 93 4.27 19.17 -23.12
CA GLY A 93 4.54 20.60 -23.07
C GLY A 93 5.10 21.10 -24.40
N ARG A 94 5.19 22.43 -24.54
CA ARG A 94 5.92 23.08 -25.63
C ARG A 94 7.20 23.72 -25.05
N PRO A 95 8.15 24.22 -25.86
CA PRO A 95 9.41 24.76 -25.34
C PRO A 95 9.28 25.83 -24.24
N ASP A 96 8.14 26.53 -24.22
CA ASP A 96 7.82 27.60 -23.29
C ASP A 96 7.09 27.15 -22.00
N TRP A 97 6.72 25.86 -21.86
CA TRP A 97 6.03 25.36 -20.66
C TRP A 97 5.97 23.81 -20.58
N THR A 98 5.91 23.28 -19.36
CA THR A 98 6.00 21.85 -19.04
C THR A 98 4.77 21.03 -19.46
N ASP A 99 4.90 19.70 -19.48
CA ASP A 99 3.77 18.78 -19.64
C ASP A 99 2.60 19.12 -18.70
N TRP A 100 1.37 18.90 -19.17
CA TRP A 100 0.15 19.20 -18.43
C TRP A 100 -0.87 18.07 -18.58
N ALA A 101 -1.83 18.03 -17.66
CA ALA A 101 -2.90 17.05 -17.70
C ALA A 101 -4.27 17.70 -17.79
N GLU A 102 -5.19 17.01 -18.44
CA GLU A 102 -6.63 17.25 -18.26
C GLU A 102 -7.00 17.04 -16.78
N PRO A 103 -8.02 17.73 -16.25
CA PRO A 103 -8.47 17.48 -14.89
C PRO A 103 -8.94 16.02 -14.77
N PRO A 104 -8.51 15.29 -13.73
CA PRO A 104 -9.01 13.93 -13.48
C PRO A 104 -10.52 13.87 -13.31
N THR A 105 -11.11 12.69 -13.54
CA THR A 105 -12.54 12.46 -13.29
C THR A 105 -12.90 12.80 -11.85
N GLY A 106 -13.95 13.60 -11.66
CA GLY A 106 -14.39 14.04 -10.32
C GLY A 106 -13.56 15.18 -9.72
N ALA A 107 -12.53 15.67 -10.41
CA ALA A 107 -11.75 16.80 -9.92
C ALA A 107 -12.56 18.09 -9.92
N ARG A 108 -12.47 18.83 -8.81
CA ARG A 108 -12.95 20.20 -8.70
C ARG A 108 -11.84 21.13 -9.17
N VAL A 109 -12.07 21.82 -10.30
CA VAL A 109 -11.12 22.82 -10.82
C VAL A 109 -11.44 24.18 -10.23
N HIS A 110 -10.50 24.74 -9.49
CA HIS A 110 -10.61 26.05 -8.85
C HIS A 110 -10.18 27.19 -9.76
N THR A 111 -9.12 26.96 -10.54
CA THR A 111 -8.54 27.99 -11.41
C THR A 111 -8.25 27.41 -12.79
N TRP A 112 -8.67 28.13 -13.83
CA TRP A 112 -8.32 27.86 -15.21
C TRP A 112 -7.34 28.90 -15.71
N VAL A 113 -6.42 28.50 -16.59
CA VAL A 113 -5.51 29.40 -17.31
C VAL A 113 -5.64 29.16 -18.80
N SER A 114 -5.50 30.23 -19.60
CA SER A 114 -5.42 30.13 -21.05
C SER A 114 -4.01 30.47 -21.49
N HIS A 115 -3.37 29.61 -22.27
CA HIS A 115 -2.05 29.86 -22.84
C HIS A 115 -2.01 29.39 -24.29
N ALA A 116 -1.62 30.28 -25.21
CA ALA A 116 -1.55 29.99 -26.64
C ALA A 116 -2.83 29.34 -27.24
N GLY A 117 -4.01 29.73 -26.74
CA GLY A 117 -5.31 29.22 -27.19
C GLY A 117 -5.84 27.99 -26.45
N ASP A 118 -5.02 27.33 -25.63
CA ASP A 118 -5.43 26.16 -24.85
C ASP A 118 -5.88 26.58 -23.44
N ARG A 119 -7.07 26.11 -23.04
CA ARG A 119 -7.60 26.28 -21.68
C ARG A 119 -7.26 25.08 -20.81
N ARG A 120 -6.65 25.32 -19.64
CA ARG A 120 -6.10 24.28 -18.77
C ARG A 120 -6.43 24.49 -17.31
N ALA A 121 -6.57 23.40 -16.57
CA ALA A 121 -6.78 23.43 -15.13
C ALA A 121 -5.45 23.79 -14.44
N LEU A 122 -5.36 25.00 -13.90
CA LEU A 122 -4.17 25.47 -13.19
C LEU A 122 -4.17 24.96 -11.74
N HIS A 123 -5.32 25.02 -11.06
CA HIS A 123 -5.50 24.54 -9.71
C HIS A 123 -6.71 23.62 -9.66
N TRP A 124 -6.50 22.38 -9.23
CA TRP A 124 -7.57 21.41 -9.06
C TRP A 124 -7.34 20.54 -7.84
N GLU A 125 -8.44 20.02 -7.29
CA GLU A 125 -8.44 19.08 -6.17
C GLU A 125 -9.33 17.88 -6.49
N VAL A 126 -8.91 16.69 -6.09
CA VAL A 126 -9.73 15.47 -6.15
C VAL A 126 -9.33 14.58 -4.98
N GLU A 127 -10.32 14.09 -4.24
CA GLU A 127 -10.10 13.34 -3.00
C GLU A 127 -9.14 14.07 -2.04
N ARG A 128 -7.91 13.56 -1.87
CA ARG A 128 -6.86 14.13 -1.00
C ARG A 128 -5.65 14.63 -1.78
N VAL A 129 -5.81 14.82 -3.08
CA VAL A 129 -4.82 15.40 -3.97
C VAL A 129 -5.18 16.85 -4.23
N THR A 130 -4.21 17.73 -4.00
CA THR A 130 -4.22 19.11 -4.50
C THR A 130 -3.10 19.27 -5.50
N ALA A 131 -3.40 19.84 -6.66
CA ALA A 131 -2.44 19.98 -7.73
C ALA A 131 -2.44 21.37 -8.32
N TRP A 132 -1.24 21.85 -8.64
CA TRP A 132 -0.97 23.12 -9.28
C TRP A 132 -0.15 22.93 -10.56
N ALA A 133 -0.72 23.18 -11.74
CA ALA A 133 -0.04 22.89 -13.01
C ALA A 133 1.19 23.78 -13.28
N GLY A 134 1.36 24.90 -12.56
CA GLY A 134 2.53 25.75 -12.70
C GLY A 134 3.79 25.17 -12.05
N THR A 135 4.97 25.60 -12.52
CA THR A 135 6.27 25.13 -12.00
C THR A 135 6.63 25.73 -10.64
N GLN A 136 6.04 26.88 -10.30
CA GLN A 136 6.18 27.53 -9.00
C GLN A 136 4.88 27.38 -8.20
N LEU A 137 5.00 26.79 -7.01
CA LEU A 137 3.88 26.55 -6.10
C LEU A 137 3.52 27.82 -5.31
N PRO A 138 2.25 28.28 -5.32
CA PRO A 138 1.82 29.40 -4.49
C PRO A 138 2.01 29.10 -2.99
N PRO A 139 2.65 30.00 -2.20
CA PRO A 139 2.86 29.78 -0.76
C PRO A 139 1.56 29.52 0.02
N ALA A 140 0.46 30.18 -0.35
CA ALA A 140 -0.84 29.97 0.27
C ALA A 140 -1.36 28.53 0.08
N LEU A 141 -1.05 27.89 -1.04
CA LEU A 141 -1.48 26.52 -1.32
C LEU A 141 -0.69 25.51 -0.48
N LEU A 142 0.62 25.75 -0.30
CA LEU A 142 1.45 24.98 0.62
C LEU A 142 0.94 25.12 2.06
N ALA A 143 0.70 26.34 2.53
CA ALA A 143 0.20 26.59 3.88
C ALA A 143 -1.16 25.89 4.12
N ALA A 144 -2.09 26.00 3.17
CA ALA A 144 -3.39 25.34 3.26
C ALA A 144 -3.29 23.81 3.25
N PHE A 145 -2.35 23.25 2.49
CA PHE A 145 -2.06 21.81 2.50
C PHE A 145 -1.47 21.35 3.84
N LEU A 146 -0.52 22.07 4.41
CA LEU A 146 0.09 21.68 5.68
C LEU A 146 -0.92 21.75 6.84
N ALA A 147 -1.77 22.79 6.86
CA ALA A 147 -2.79 22.96 7.89
C ALA A 147 -3.82 21.81 7.95
N ARG A 148 -4.12 21.16 6.81
CA ARG A 148 -5.08 20.04 6.76
C ARG A 148 -4.49 18.69 7.17
N LEU A 149 -3.16 18.50 7.12
CA LEU A 149 -2.53 17.20 7.40
C LEU A 149 -2.85 16.70 8.81
N ASP A 150 -2.91 17.59 9.78
CA ASP A 150 -3.23 17.23 11.17
C ASP A 150 -4.66 16.72 11.34
N THR A 151 -5.59 17.24 10.55
CA THR A 151 -7.01 16.83 10.57
C THR A 151 -7.28 15.56 9.76
N GLN A 152 -6.33 15.16 8.90
CA GLN A 152 -6.51 14.13 7.90
C GLN A 152 -5.74 12.83 8.21
N ARG A 153 -5.34 12.56 9.46
CA ARG A 153 -4.45 11.43 9.80
C ARG A 153 -4.97 10.01 9.52
N SER A 154 -6.23 9.81 9.11
CA SER A 154 -6.75 8.48 8.76
C SER A 154 -6.03 7.93 7.52
N ARG A 155 -5.38 6.78 7.66
CA ARG A 155 -4.73 6.04 6.56
C ARG A 155 -5.49 4.77 6.26
N ARG A 156 -5.69 4.47 4.97
CA ARG A 156 -6.18 3.15 4.55
C ARG A 156 -4.98 2.20 4.40
N PRO A 157 -5.02 0.98 4.97
CA PRO A 157 -4.01 -0.01 4.68
C PRO A 157 -3.95 -0.30 3.17
N ALA A 158 -2.76 -0.34 2.58
CA ALA A 158 -2.61 -0.60 1.14
C ALA A 158 -2.78 -2.08 0.78
N SER A 159 -2.71 -2.95 1.78
CA SER A 159 -2.85 -4.39 1.64
C SER A 159 -3.48 -4.98 2.90
N PRO A 160 -4.07 -6.19 2.79
CA PRO A 160 -4.45 -6.97 3.96
C PRO A 160 -3.30 -7.19 4.95
N LEU A 161 -2.05 -7.30 4.47
CA LEU A 161 -0.88 -7.47 5.34
C LEU A 161 -0.65 -6.23 6.22
N GLU A 162 -0.74 -5.03 5.64
CA GLU A 162 -0.68 -3.80 6.42
C GLU A 162 -1.86 -3.68 7.39
N ALA A 163 -3.06 -4.11 6.98
CA ALA A 163 -4.26 -4.06 7.81
C ALA A 163 -4.12 -4.92 9.08
N VAL A 164 -3.36 -6.01 9.03
CA VAL A 164 -3.08 -6.86 10.20
C VAL A 164 -1.83 -6.45 10.99
N GLY A 165 -1.21 -5.31 10.68
CA GLY A 165 -0.02 -4.81 11.38
C GLY A 165 1.31 -5.34 10.84
N GLY A 166 1.33 -5.89 9.62
CA GLY A 166 2.55 -6.34 8.94
C GLY A 166 3.02 -7.73 9.37
N GLU A 167 4.20 -8.13 8.85
CA GLU A 167 4.76 -9.46 9.10
C GLU A 167 5.04 -9.72 10.58
N ALA A 168 5.48 -8.72 11.34
CA ALA A 168 5.80 -8.90 12.76
C ALA A 168 4.55 -9.27 13.58
N ALA A 169 3.43 -8.57 13.38
CA ALA A 169 2.17 -8.87 14.05
C ALA A 169 1.62 -10.24 13.61
N LEU A 170 1.70 -10.53 12.31
CA LEU A 170 1.33 -11.84 11.76
C LEU A 170 2.17 -12.97 12.37
N ARG A 171 3.48 -12.80 12.51
CA ARG A 171 4.38 -13.80 13.10
C ARG A 171 4.03 -14.07 14.56
N ALA A 172 3.65 -13.05 15.34
CA ALA A 172 3.17 -13.24 16.71
C ALA A 172 1.89 -14.11 16.77
N VAL A 173 0.91 -13.84 15.91
CA VAL A 173 -0.31 -14.66 15.77
C VAL A 173 0.05 -16.10 15.43
N LEU A 174 0.92 -16.31 14.42
CA LEU A 174 1.29 -17.64 13.95
C LEU A 174 2.06 -18.42 15.03
N SER A 175 3.00 -17.78 15.74
CA SER A 175 3.74 -18.41 16.83
C SER A 175 2.81 -18.91 17.95
N ASP A 176 1.86 -18.07 18.41
CA ASP A 176 0.89 -18.47 19.43
C ASP A 176 -0.04 -19.58 18.90
N PHE A 177 -0.55 -19.41 17.69
CA PHE A 177 -1.42 -20.40 17.05
C PHE A 177 -0.77 -21.78 16.97
N TYR A 178 0.47 -21.89 16.45
CA TYR A 178 1.14 -23.19 16.32
C TYR A 178 1.58 -23.77 17.66
N ALA A 179 1.91 -22.94 18.65
CA ALA A 179 2.15 -23.42 20.01
C ALA A 179 0.90 -24.09 20.60
N ARG A 180 -0.29 -23.51 20.38
CA ARG A 180 -1.57 -24.11 20.77
C ARG A 180 -1.87 -25.37 19.97
N ALA A 181 -1.69 -25.33 18.65
CA ALA A 181 -2.00 -26.44 17.76
C ALA A 181 -1.10 -27.67 18.00
N ALA A 182 0.16 -27.46 18.37
CA ALA A 182 1.09 -28.55 18.72
C ALA A 182 0.67 -29.32 19.97
N LEU A 183 0.01 -28.65 20.93
CA LEU A 183 -0.44 -29.24 22.19
C LEU A 183 -1.90 -29.70 22.15
N ASP A 184 -2.63 -29.38 21.08
CA ASP A 184 -4.04 -29.74 20.95
C ASP A 184 -4.22 -31.26 20.76
N PRO A 185 -5.14 -31.92 21.49
CA PRO A 185 -5.30 -33.38 21.40
C PRO A 185 -5.69 -33.89 20.00
N LEU A 186 -6.36 -33.06 19.19
CA LEU A 186 -6.81 -33.44 17.84
C LEU A 186 -5.78 -33.05 16.78
N LEU A 187 -5.16 -31.87 16.88
CA LEU A 187 -4.20 -31.39 15.87
C LEU A 187 -2.76 -31.81 16.15
N GLY A 188 -2.36 -31.88 17.41
CA GLY A 188 -1.00 -32.19 17.86
C GLY A 188 -0.45 -33.47 17.22
N PRO A 189 -1.19 -34.60 17.20
CA PRO A 189 -0.73 -35.82 16.54
C PRO A 189 -0.45 -35.66 15.04
N VAL A 190 -1.23 -34.84 14.33
CA VAL A 190 -1.02 -34.58 12.89
C VAL A 190 0.27 -33.79 12.69
N PHE A 191 0.51 -32.75 13.50
CA PHE A 191 1.74 -31.97 13.42
C PHE A 191 2.97 -32.77 13.86
N ALA A 192 2.89 -33.54 14.94
CA ALA A 192 4.00 -34.37 15.42
C ALA A 192 4.46 -35.40 14.38
N ALA A 193 3.56 -35.88 13.53
CA ALA A 193 3.89 -36.82 12.45
C ALA A 193 4.60 -36.17 11.25
N HIS A 194 4.47 -34.85 11.04
CA HIS A 194 4.90 -34.17 9.81
C HIS A 194 5.84 -32.97 10.02
N VAL A 195 5.95 -32.44 11.24
CA VAL A 195 6.76 -31.26 11.58
C VAL A 195 7.89 -31.67 12.52
N GLY A 196 9.09 -31.84 11.96
CA GLY A 196 10.31 -32.09 12.73
C GLY A 196 11.09 -30.84 13.11
N ASP A 197 10.91 -29.75 12.36
CA ASP A 197 11.58 -28.45 12.57
C ASP A 197 10.52 -27.35 12.67
N TRP A 198 10.24 -26.93 13.90
CA TRP A 198 9.24 -25.91 14.20
C TRP A 198 9.63 -24.50 13.72
N PRO A 199 10.87 -24.02 13.95
CA PRO A 199 11.35 -22.77 13.35
C PRO A 199 11.17 -22.74 11.82
N ALA A 200 11.63 -23.78 11.11
CA ALA A 200 11.52 -23.83 9.65
C ALA A 200 10.06 -23.94 9.18
N HIS A 201 9.21 -24.64 9.94
CA HIS A 201 7.77 -24.65 9.66
C HIS A 201 7.19 -23.24 9.78
N LEU A 202 7.42 -22.56 10.90
CA LEU A 202 6.90 -21.21 11.15
C LEU A 202 7.33 -20.22 10.06
N ASP A 203 8.58 -20.29 9.60
CA ASP A 203 9.07 -19.45 8.49
C ASP A 203 8.31 -19.72 7.18
N HIS A 204 8.10 -20.99 6.84
CA HIS A 204 7.33 -21.35 5.64
C HIS A 204 5.88 -20.85 5.69
N VAL A 205 5.19 -21.03 6.82
CA VAL A 205 3.80 -20.57 6.94
C VAL A 205 3.72 -19.05 7.02
N THR A 206 4.70 -18.38 7.63
CA THR A 206 4.80 -16.91 7.61
C THR A 206 4.93 -16.41 6.19
N ALA A 207 5.84 -17.00 5.39
CA ALA A 207 6.00 -16.65 3.98
C ALA A 207 4.70 -16.86 3.19
N PHE A 208 3.98 -17.96 3.43
CA PHE A 208 2.67 -18.22 2.83
C PHE A 208 1.68 -17.10 3.14
N TRP A 209 1.50 -16.74 4.41
CA TRP A 209 0.53 -15.71 4.80
C TRP A 209 0.93 -14.31 4.32
N VAL A 210 2.20 -13.96 4.35
CA VAL A 210 2.72 -12.69 3.76
C VAL A 210 2.29 -12.59 2.30
N THR A 211 2.51 -13.65 1.50
CA THR A 211 2.08 -13.69 0.10
C THR A 211 0.55 -13.59 -0.04
N MET A 212 -0.21 -14.37 0.75
CA MET A 212 -1.67 -14.39 0.67
C MET A 212 -2.32 -13.07 1.10
N LEU A 213 -1.62 -12.26 1.89
CA LEU A 213 -2.04 -10.94 2.35
C LEU A 213 -1.47 -9.80 1.49
N GLY A 214 -0.79 -10.11 0.38
CA GLY A 214 -0.32 -9.14 -0.60
C GLY A 214 1.05 -8.52 -0.28
N GLY A 215 1.82 -9.14 0.60
CA GLY A 215 3.25 -8.83 0.79
C GLY A 215 4.13 -9.45 -0.30
N THR A 216 5.30 -8.87 -0.49
CA THR A 216 6.28 -9.28 -1.51
C THR A 216 7.68 -9.37 -0.91
N GLY A 217 8.53 -10.20 -1.50
CA GLY A 217 9.95 -10.31 -1.18
C GLY A 217 10.78 -9.16 -1.75
N ALA A 218 12.10 -9.22 -1.51
CA ALA A 218 13.05 -8.20 -1.97
C ALA A 218 13.11 -8.04 -3.50
N ASP A 219 12.75 -9.09 -4.24
CA ASP A 219 12.64 -9.10 -5.70
C ASP A 219 11.29 -8.54 -6.22
N GLY A 220 10.41 -8.09 -5.33
CA GLY A 220 9.05 -7.65 -5.66
C GLY A 220 8.07 -8.79 -5.99
N GLY A 221 8.51 -10.05 -5.90
CA GLY A 221 7.70 -11.24 -6.12
C GLY A 221 7.06 -11.79 -4.84
N PRO A 222 6.23 -12.86 -4.95
CA PRO A 222 5.67 -13.53 -3.78
C PRO A 222 6.78 -14.22 -2.95
N THR A 223 6.67 -14.13 -1.63
CA THR A 223 7.57 -14.79 -0.66
C THR A 223 7.37 -16.30 -0.58
N TRP A 224 6.19 -16.79 -0.98
CA TRP A 224 5.87 -18.21 -1.04
C TRP A 224 5.36 -18.61 -2.42
N ARG A 225 5.79 -19.77 -2.87
CA ARG A 225 5.36 -20.39 -4.13
C ARG A 225 4.92 -21.82 -3.84
N GLY A 226 3.75 -22.21 -4.33
CA GLY A 226 3.26 -23.57 -4.15
C GLY A 226 1.76 -23.68 -4.37
N ASN A 227 1.24 -24.88 -4.10
CA ASN A 227 -0.18 -25.16 -4.13
C ASN A 227 -0.63 -25.65 -2.75
N LEU A 228 -1.56 -24.91 -2.14
CA LEU A 228 -2.05 -25.20 -0.79
C LEU A 228 -2.69 -26.59 -0.69
N ASN A 229 -3.39 -27.07 -1.72
CA ASN A 229 -3.97 -28.40 -1.70
C ASN A 229 -2.88 -29.46 -1.73
N THR A 230 -1.89 -29.31 -2.62
CA THR A 230 -0.80 -30.28 -2.78
C THR A 230 0.00 -30.48 -1.49
N VAL A 231 0.27 -29.41 -0.73
CA VAL A 231 1.01 -29.51 0.53
C VAL A 231 0.21 -30.16 1.67
N HIS A 232 -1.12 -30.26 1.53
CA HIS A 232 -1.99 -30.91 2.51
C HIS A 232 -2.47 -32.31 2.06
N THR A 233 -2.17 -32.71 0.82
CA THR A 233 -2.51 -34.04 0.30
C THR A 233 -1.78 -35.14 1.08
N GLY A 234 -2.50 -36.18 1.47
CA GLY A 234 -1.91 -37.36 2.13
C GLY A 234 -1.66 -37.20 3.64
N LEU A 235 -1.92 -36.03 4.23
CA LEU A 235 -1.68 -35.77 5.67
C LEU A 235 -2.77 -36.35 6.60
N GLY A 236 -3.81 -37.00 6.06
CA GLY A 236 -4.93 -37.52 6.86
C GLY A 236 -5.82 -36.43 7.47
N ILE A 237 -5.80 -35.20 6.93
CA ILE A 237 -6.61 -34.08 7.41
C ILE A 237 -8.09 -34.33 7.10
N ARG A 238 -8.93 -34.10 8.10
CA ARG A 238 -10.40 -34.32 8.09
C ARG A 238 -11.11 -33.03 8.48
N ALA A 239 -12.42 -32.96 8.23
CA ALA A 239 -13.22 -31.76 8.50
C ALA A 239 -13.13 -31.28 9.96
N GLU A 240 -13.08 -32.20 10.93
CA GLU A 240 -12.92 -31.85 12.35
C GLU A 240 -11.58 -31.19 12.66
N HIS A 241 -10.49 -31.64 12.03
CA HIS A 241 -9.17 -31.02 12.20
C HIS A 241 -9.21 -29.59 11.66
N LEU A 242 -9.80 -29.38 10.49
CA LEU A 242 -9.90 -28.03 9.92
C LEU A 242 -10.78 -27.11 10.79
N ALA A 243 -11.91 -27.62 11.31
CA ALA A 243 -12.76 -26.86 12.21
C ALA A 243 -12.00 -26.45 13.48
N ARG A 244 -11.24 -27.39 14.08
CA ARG A 244 -10.43 -27.11 15.26
C ARG A 244 -9.29 -26.13 14.97
N TRP A 245 -8.64 -26.26 13.82
CA TRP A 245 -7.61 -25.35 13.35
C TRP A 245 -8.15 -23.91 13.26
N LEU A 246 -9.33 -23.72 12.66
CA LEU A 246 -9.95 -22.39 12.51
C LEU A 246 -10.34 -21.76 13.86
N VAL A 247 -10.78 -22.56 14.83
CA VAL A 247 -11.05 -22.09 16.19
C VAL A 247 -9.77 -21.56 16.85
N LEU A 248 -8.71 -22.38 16.91
CA LEU A 248 -7.46 -21.99 17.55
C LEU A 248 -6.78 -20.82 16.84
N PHE A 249 -6.86 -20.77 15.51
CA PHE A 249 -6.34 -19.65 14.74
C PHE A 249 -7.11 -18.36 15.03
N GLY A 250 -8.43 -18.45 15.17
CA GLY A 250 -9.26 -17.32 15.59
C GLY A 250 -8.94 -16.81 16.99
N GLU A 251 -8.75 -17.71 17.95
CA GLU A 251 -8.34 -17.36 19.31
C GLU A 251 -6.99 -16.62 19.32
N ALA A 252 -5.99 -17.14 18.60
CA ALA A 252 -4.68 -16.49 18.49
C ALA A 252 -4.79 -15.13 17.78
N ALA A 253 -5.57 -15.01 16.70
CA ALA A 253 -5.76 -13.75 16.01
C ALA A 253 -6.35 -12.67 16.93
N HIS A 254 -7.39 -12.99 17.72
CA HIS A 254 -8.00 -12.05 18.66
C HIS A 254 -7.12 -11.73 19.88
N ALA A 255 -6.15 -12.60 20.21
CA ALA A 255 -5.21 -12.35 21.30
C ALA A 255 -4.13 -11.33 20.94
N HIS A 256 -3.75 -11.25 19.65
CA HIS A 256 -2.61 -10.42 19.20
C HIS A 256 -3.00 -9.24 18.31
N LEU A 257 -4.22 -9.22 17.75
CA LEU A 257 -4.66 -8.19 16.81
C LEU A 257 -5.90 -7.43 17.32
N PRO A 258 -6.09 -6.17 16.89
CA PRO A 258 -7.38 -5.51 17.00
C PRO A 258 -8.49 -6.30 16.31
N THR A 259 -9.73 -6.20 16.80
CA THR A 259 -10.87 -6.99 16.31
C THR A 259 -11.03 -6.97 14.80
N GLU A 260 -11.00 -5.80 14.16
CA GLU A 260 -11.15 -5.69 12.70
C GLU A 260 -10.05 -6.45 11.92
N ALA A 261 -8.81 -6.36 12.39
CA ALA A 261 -7.68 -7.09 11.80
C ALA A 261 -7.79 -8.60 12.02
N ALA A 262 -8.22 -9.03 13.21
CA ALA A 262 -8.46 -10.44 13.52
C ALA A 262 -9.60 -11.02 12.65
N GLU A 263 -10.70 -10.30 12.48
CA GLU A 263 -11.82 -10.68 11.61
C GLU A 263 -11.39 -10.80 10.14
N LEU A 264 -10.62 -9.82 9.63
CA LEU A 264 -10.06 -9.89 8.29
C LEU A 264 -9.22 -11.17 8.08
N LEU A 265 -8.33 -11.46 9.03
CA LEU A 265 -7.40 -12.59 8.94
C LEU A 265 -8.15 -13.93 9.03
N THR A 266 -9.10 -14.04 9.97
CA THR A 266 -9.90 -15.26 10.19
C THR A 266 -10.88 -15.53 9.05
N ALA A 267 -11.52 -14.51 8.48
CA ALA A 267 -12.39 -14.67 7.31
C ALA A 267 -11.60 -15.24 6.12
N ARG A 268 -10.37 -14.77 5.92
CA ARG A 268 -9.49 -15.25 4.85
C ARG A 268 -9.05 -16.70 5.10
N ALA A 269 -8.74 -17.05 6.35
CA ALA A 269 -8.46 -18.44 6.74
C ALA A 269 -9.66 -19.36 6.47
N GLY A 270 -10.87 -18.95 6.86
CA GLY A 270 -12.10 -19.70 6.61
C GLY A 270 -12.36 -19.96 5.13
N ALA A 271 -12.17 -18.95 4.27
CA ALA A 271 -12.31 -19.09 2.83
C ALA A 271 -11.31 -20.08 2.21
N MET A 272 -10.08 -20.14 2.73
CA MET A 272 -9.09 -21.13 2.30
C MET A 272 -9.42 -22.53 2.81
N GLY A 273 -9.84 -22.65 4.07
CA GLY A 273 -10.27 -23.91 4.67
C GLY A 273 -11.43 -24.56 3.90
N ALA A 274 -12.44 -23.78 3.51
CA ALA A 274 -13.57 -24.28 2.73
C ALA A 274 -13.14 -24.96 1.40
N ARG A 275 -12.08 -24.45 0.76
CA ARG A 275 -11.53 -25.00 -0.49
C ARG A 275 -10.79 -26.32 -0.25
N LEU A 276 -10.02 -26.42 0.83
CA LEU A 276 -9.35 -27.65 1.25
C LEU A 276 -10.37 -28.76 1.58
N GLY A 277 -11.40 -28.42 2.35
CA GLY A 277 -12.46 -29.37 2.71
C GLY A 277 -13.27 -29.88 1.52
N ALA A 278 -13.45 -29.06 0.47
CA ALA A 278 -14.11 -29.46 -0.76
C ALA A 278 -13.23 -30.33 -1.69
N ALA A 279 -11.91 -30.20 -1.62
CA ALA A 279 -10.98 -31.03 -2.39
C ALA A 279 -10.88 -32.45 -1.82
N GLY A 280 -10.83 -32.61 -0.49
CA GLY A 280 -10.75 -33.93 0.17
C GLY A 280 -12.01 -34.79 0.07
N ARG A 281 -13.14 -34.26 -0.43
CA ARG A 281 -14.37 -35.03 -0.71
C ARG A 281 -14.41 -35.64 -2.12
N ARG A 282 -13.43 -35.32 -2.97
CA ARG A 282 -13.37 -35.73 -4.39
C ARG A 282 -12.23 -36.70 -4.73
N SER A 283 -11.49 -37.14 -3.72
CA SER A 283 -10.39 -38.10 -3.79
C SER A 283 -10.75 -39.35 -3.00
#